data_AF-A0AAU6UP89-F1
#
_entry.id   AF-A0AAU6UP89-F1
#
_cell.length_a   1.000
_cell.length_b   1.000
_cell.length_c   1.000
_cell.angle_alpha   90.00
_cell.angle_beta   90.00
_cell.angle_gamma   90.00
#
_symmetry.space_group_name_H-M   'P 1'
#
loop_
_entity.id
_entity.type
_entity.pdbx_description
1 polymer ?
#
loop_
_entity_poly.entity_id
_entity_poly.type
_entity_poly.pdbx_seq_one_letter_code
_entity_poly.pdbx_strand_id
1 'polypeptide(L)'
;MTYKLKFLPAAQKEWSKLAPTIQSQFKKKLKERLENPHVPSSKLRGYDSVYKIKLRTAGYRLAYEVIDNEVVVYVLAVGKRDKDAVYKKLASRFS
;
A
#
# COMPACT_ATOMS: atom_id res chain seq x y z
N MET A 1 -18.17 6.66 4.92
CA MET A 1 -18.18 5.58 3.91
C MET A 1 -16.86 4.84 3.99
N THR A 2 -16.88 3.51 3.96
CA THR A 2 -15.67 2.69 4.08
C THR A 2 -15.28 2.17 2.71
N TYR A 3 -14.05 2.45 2.28
CA TYR A 3 -13.51 1.96 1.02
C TYR A 3 -13.37 0.44 1.04
N LYS A 4 -13.51 -0.19 -0.13
CA LYS A 4 -13.22 -1.61 -0.31
C LYS A 4 -11.72 -1.81 -0.51
N LEU A 5 -11.16 -2.87 0.08
CA LEU A 5 -9.76 -3.23 -0.13
C LEU A 5 -9.64 -4.19 -1.32
N LYS A 6 -8.85 -3.82 -2.32
CA LYS A 6 -8.45 -4.72 -3.40
C LYS A 6 -6.92 -4.82 -3.43
N PHE A 7 -6.40 -5.91 -3.98
CA PHE A 7 -4.96 -6.10 -4.22
C PHE A 7 -4.70 -6.34 -5.70
N LEU A 8 -3.65 -5.71 -6.21
CA LEU A 8 -3.07 -6.09 -7.48
C LEU A 8 -2.54 -7.53 -7.36
N PRO A 9 -2.72 -8.44 -8.33
CA PRO A 9 -2.38 -9.86 -8.15
C PRO A 9 -0.93 -10.09 -7.72
N ALA A 10 0.01 -9.30 -8.23
CA ALA A 10 1.40 -9.36 -7.80
C ALA A 10 1.60 -8.82 -6.37
N ALA A 11 0.85 -7.78 -5.94
CA ALA A 11 0.86 -7.31 -4.55
C ALA A 11 0.27 -8.34 -3.58
N GLN A 12 -0.75 -9.10 -4.01
CA GLN A 12 -1.31 -10.19 -3.23
C GLN A 12 -0.28 -11.30 -3.01
N LYS A 13 0.51 -11.65 -4.03
CA LYS A 13 1.63 -12.60 -3.93
C LYS A 13 2.77 -12.08 -3.03
N GLU A 14 3.01 -10.77 -3.02
CA GLU A 14 3.98 -10.15 -2.12
C GLU A 14 3.48 -10.17 -0.66
N TRP A 15 2.19 -9.87 -0.47
CA TRP A 15 1.52 -9.88 0.82
C TRP A 15 1.54 -11.27 1.46
N SER A 16 1.24 -12.32 0.69
CA SER A 16 1.21 -13.69 1.20
C SER A 16 2.58 -14.19 1.68
N LYS A 17 3.68 -13.63 1.16
CA LYS A 17 5.05 -13.94 1.58
C LYS A 17 5.49 -13.23 2.86
N LEU A 18 4.69 -12.28 3.37
CA LEU A 18 5.01 -11.57 4.61
C LEU A 18 4.79 -12.46 5.83
N ALA A 19 5.64 -12.32 6.83
CA ALA A 19 5.42 -12.95 8.14
C ALA A 19 4.07 -12.50 8.75
N PRO A 20 3.36 -13.37 9.49
CA PRO A 20 2.03 -13.07 10.04
C PRO A 20 1.97 -11.79 10.90
N THR A 21 3.06 -11.49 11.62
CA THR A 21 3.20 -10.27 12.43
C THR A 21 3.19 -9.01 11.57
N ILE A 22 3.90 -9.02 10.45
CA ILE A 22 3.95 -7.91 9.49
C ILE A 22 2.60 -7.71 8.80
N GLN A 23 1.95 -8.80 8.39
CA GLN A 23 0.60 -8.75 7.84
C GLN A 23 -0.37 -8.11 8.84
N SER A 24 -0.29 -8.49 10.12
CA SER A 24 -1.17 -7.99 11.17
C SER A 24 -0.96 -6.49 11.43
N GLN A 25 0.30 -6.03 11.42
CA GLN A 25 0.62 -4.60 11.54
C GLN A 25 0.08 -3.79 10.35
N PHE A 26 0.25 -4.28 9.13
CA PHE A 26 -0.34 -3.62 7.95
C PHE A 26 -1.86 -3.67 7.95
N LYS A 27 -2.50 -4.78 8.36
CA LYS A 27 -3.96 -4.89 8.46
C LYS A 27 -4.54 -3.79 9.35
N LYS A 28 -3.93 -3.53 10.51
CA LYS A 28 -4.34 -2.42 11.39
C LYS A 28 -4.30 -1.09 10.66
N LYS A 29 -3.19 -0.80 9.95
CA LYS A 29 -3.04 0.45 9.20
C LYS A 29 -3.96 0.54 7.98
N LEU A 30 -4.22 -0.56 7.29
CA LEU A 30 -5.14 -0.60 6.16
C LEU A 30 -6.57 -0.33 6.62
N LYS A 31 -7.02 -0.87 7.77
CA LYS A 31 -8.34 -0.53 8.34
C LYS A 31 -8.51 0.99 8.52
N GLU A 32 -7.51 1.68 9.09
CA GLU A 32 -7.51 3.15 9.18
C GLU A 32 -7.65 3.82 7.80
N ARG A 33 -7.00 3.27 6.75
CA ARG A 33 -7.07 3.82 5.39
C ARG A 33 -8.38 3.51 4.68
N LEU A 34 -9.09 2.45 5.05
CA LEU A 34 -10.42 2.20 4.46
C LEU A 34 -11.43 3.25 4.94
N GLU A 35 -11.23 3.84 6.12
CA GLU A 35 -12.06 4.95 6.63
C GLU A 35 -11.57 6.30 6.10
N ASN A 36 -10.26 6.53 6.08
CA ASN A 36 -9.66 7.77 5.57
C ASN A 36 -8.46 7.47 4.64
N PRO A 37 -8.71 7.26 3.34
CA PRO A 37 -7.68 6.79 2.41
C PRO A 37 -6.73 7.90 1.95
N HIS A 38 -7.20 9.14 1.82
CA HIS A 38 -6.38 10.26 1.36
C HIS A 38 -5.59 10.88 2.52
N VAL A 39 -4.29 10.62 2.53
CA VAL A 39 -3.41 11.03 3.63
C VAL A 39 -2.29 11.89 3.03
N PRO A 40 -2.43 13.23 3.03
CA PRO A 40 -1.54 14.12 2.28
C PRO A 40 -0.06 13.93 2.61
N SER A 41 0.28 13.75 3.89
CA SER A 41 1.66 13.51 4.35
C SER A 41 2.27 12.18 3.86
N SER A 42 1.43 11.26 3.41
CA SER A 42 1.82 9.95 2.89
C SER A 42 1.79 9.87 1.37
N LYS A 43 1.34 10.91 0.66
CA LYS A 43 1.26 10.93 -0.81
C LYS A 43 2.65 10.71 -1.42
N LEU A 44 2.71 9.90 -2.48
CA LEU A 44 3.91 9.72 -3.28
C LEU A 44 4.01 10.84 -4.31
N ARG A 45 5.22 11.42 -4.44
CA ARG A 45 5.49 12.42 -5.46
C ARG A 45 5.47 11.75 -6.83
N GLY A 46 4.94 12.45 -7.84
CA GLY A 46 4.82 11.93 -9.20
C GLY A 46 3.62 11.01 -9.44
N TYR A 47 2.70 10.89 -8.47
CA TYR A 47 1.47 10.12 -8.59
C TYR A 47 0.29 10.94 -8.06
N ASP A 48 -0.89 10.76 -8.67
CA ASP A 48 -2.08 11.54 -8.32
C ASP A 48 -2.73 11.06 -7.01
N SER A 49 -3.08 9.78 -6.93
CA SER A 49 -3.82 9.21 -5.79
C SER A 49 -3.10 8.04 -5.13
N VAL A 50 -1.76 8.02 -5.18
CA VAL A 50 -0.95 6.96 -4.57
C VAL A 50 -0.29 7.42 -3.28
N TYR A 51 -0.42 6.59 -2.25
CA TYR A 51 0.02 6.86 -0.89
C TYR A 51 0.85 5.69 -0.34
N LYS A 52 1.60 5.96 0.74
CA LYS A 52 2.48 4.96 1.37
C LYS A 52 2.15 4.73 2.84
N ILE A 53 2.18 3.47 3.27
CA ILE A 53 2.19 3.06 4.68
C ILE A 53 3.62 2.62 5.03
N LYS A 54 4.16 3.11 6.15
CA LYS A 54 5.50 2.77 6.65
C LYS A 54 5.39 2.04 7.98
N LEU A 55 5.90 0.81 8.05
CA LEU A 55 6.19 0.13 9.31
C LEU A 55 7.68 0.33 9.62
N ARG A 56 7.99 1.44 10.30
CA ARG A 56 9.39 1.90 10.48
C ARG A 56 10.24 0.87 11.23
N THR A 57 9.78 0.40 12.38
CA THR A 57 10.49 -0.57 13.22
C THR A 57 10.72 -1.90 12.51
N ALA A 58 9.72 -2.36 11.76
CA ALA A 58 9.82 -3.61 11.01
C ALA A 58 10.60 -3.48 9.69
N GLY A 59 10.85 -2.26 9.22
CA GLY A 59 11.53 -2.03 7.93
C GLY A 59 10.69 -2.41 6.71
N TYR A 60 9.36 -2.23 6.75
CA TYR A 60 8.46 -2.52 5.62
C TYR A 60 7.72 -1.28 5.11
N ARG A 61 7.34 -1.32 3.83
CA ARG A 61 6.51 -0.32 3.16
C ARG A 61 5.43 -0.99 2.33
N LEU A 62 4.27 -0.32 2.23
CA LEU A 62 3.17 -0.67 1.35
C LEU A 62 2.76 0.58 0.57
N ALA A 63 2.53 0.43 -0.73
CA ALA A 63 1.96 1.47 -1.59
C ALA A 63 0.54 1.10 -1.98
N TYR A 64 -0.39 2.05 -1.88
CA TYR A 64 -1.77 1.89 -2.27
C TYR A 64 -2.26 3.09 -3.06
N GLU A 65 -3.17 2.85 -3.99
CA GLU A 65 -3.91 3.86 -4.73
C GLU A 65 -5.32 4.00 -4.17
N VAL A 66 -5.87 5.20 -4.27
CA VAL A 66 -7.26 5.49 -3.93
C VAL A 66 -8.01 5.76 -5.23
N ILE A 67 -9.05 4.95 -5.46
CA ILE A 67 -9.89 4.97 -6.66
C ILE A 67 -11.28 5.42 -6.21
N ASP A 68 -11.51 6.74 -6.24
CA ASP A 68 -12.70 7.37 -5.63
C ASP A 68 -13.99 7.03 -6.36
N ASN A 69 -13.93 6.88 -7.68
CA ASN A 69 -15.08 6.48 -8.51
C ASN A 69 -15.55 5.04 -8.21
N GLU A 70 -14.67 4.14 -7.77
CA GLU A 70 -15.03 2.78 -7.35
C GLU A 70 -15.14 2.60 -5.84
N VAL A 71 -14.76 3.61 -5.04
CA VAL A 71 -14.67 3.54 -3.58
C VAL A 71 -13.73 2.39 -3.15
N VAL A 72 -12.54 2.35 -3.76
CA VAL A 72 -11.53 1.29 -3.57
C VAL A 72 -10.19 1.85 -3.10
N VAL A 73 -9.60 1.19 -2.10
CA VAL A 73 -8.16 1.26 -1.79
C VAL A 73 -7.49 0.07 -2.46
N TYR A 74 -6.63 0.35 -3.45
CA TYR A 74 -5.98 -0.67 -4.25
C TYR A 74 -4.50 -0.82 -3.87
N VAL A 75 -4.14 -1.95 -3.28
CA VAL A 75 -2.75 -2.21 -2.88
C VAL A 75 -1.92 -2.60 -4.10
N LEU A 76 -0.90 -1.78 -4.40
CA LEU A 76 -0.08 -1.90 -5.60
C LEU A 76 1.21 -2.69 -5.37
N ALA A 77 1.85 -2.48 -4.21
CA ALA A 77 3.09 -3.17 -3.85
C ALA A 77 3.29 -3.21 -2.33
N VAL A 78 3.92 -4.29 -1.85
CA VAL A 78 4.35 -4.42 -0.45
C VAL A 78 5.71 -5.11 -0.34
N GLY A 79 6.54 -4.66 0.60
CA GLY A 79 7.84 -5.28 0.79
C GLY A 79 8.75 -4.58 1.79
N LYS A 80 9.93 -5.16 1.99
CA LYS A 80 10.98 -4.58 2.83
C LYS A 80 11.48 -3.25 2.24
N ARG A 81 12.02 -2.39 3.10
CA ARG A 81 12.72 -1.14 2.80
C ARG A 81 14.11 -1.41 2.17
N ASP A 82 14.25 -2.41 1.32
CA ASP A 82 15.54 -2.69 0.69
C ASP A 82 15.69 -1.87 -0.60
N LYS A 83 16.66 -0.95 -0.66
CA LYS A 83 17.06 -0.16 -1.84
C LYS A 83 15.89 0.35 -2.71
N ASP A 84 14.85 0.85 -2.07
CA ASP A 84 13.63 1.37 -2.72
C ASP A 84 12.90 0.37 -3.64
N ALA A 85 13.06 -0.94 -3.39
CA ALA A 85 12.44 -2.01 -4.17
C ALA A 85 10.92 -1.84 -4.31
N VAL A 86 10.23 -1.36 -3.27
CA VAL A 86 8.78 -1.08 -3.34
C VAL A 86 8.46 0.01 -4.36
N TYR A 87 9.30 1.04 -4.49
CA TYR A 87 9.10 2.12 -5.47
C TYR A 87 9.48 1.68 -6.87
N LYS A 88 10.53 0.87 -7.04
CA LYS A 88 10.88 0.28 -8.34
C LYS A 88 9.76 -0.62 -8.87
N LYS A 89 9.20 -1.46 -8.00
CA LYS A 89 8.02 -2.28 -8.33
C LYS A 89 6.81 -1.44 -8.65
N LEU A 90 6.57 -0.36 -7.89
CA LEU A 90 5.46 0.56 -8.16
C LEU A 90 5.59 1.20 -9.54
N ALA A 91 6.77 1.70 -9.89
CA ALA A 91 7.03 2.29 -11.21
C ALA A 91 6.70 1.31 -12.33
N SER A 92 7.07 0.02 -12.18
CA SER A 92 6.75 -1.02 -13.18
C SER A 92 5.27 -1.44 -13.23
N ARG A 93 4.39 -0.91 -12.37
CA ARG A 93 2.94 -1.15 -12.45
C ARG A 93 2.20 -0.07 -13.22
N PHE A 94 2.84 1.08 -13.43
CA PHE A 94 2.31 2.21 -14.19
C PHE A 94 2.99 2.36 -15.56
N SER A 95 3.97 1.50 -15.87
CA SER A 95 4.67 1.42 -17.17
C SER A 95 3.93 0.52 -18.15
#